data_AF-A0A1E5RNY8-F1
#
_entry.id   AF-A0A1E5RNY8-F1
#
_cell.length_a   1.000
_cell.length_b   1.000
_cell.length_c   1.000
_cell.angle_alpha   90.00
_cell.angle_beta   90.00
_cell.angle_gamma   90.00
#
_symmetry.space_group_name_H-M   'P 1'
#
loop_
_entity.id
_entity.type
_entity.pdbx_description
1 polymer ?
#
loop_
_entity_poly.entity_id
_entity_poly.type
_entity_poly.pdbx_seq_one_letter_code
_entity_poly.pdbx_strand_id
1 'polypeptide(L)'
;MSKVEQLISCPVCNKEIKFSKINSHLDKCSIAPATAESHSSGANKRPSTNSSITNFFQPTITNKKPKLEAATQNAKSFVVDDLDGEDGTSNLQDLVEITPAGHEPGSATSSKPIGLVQQIWKPDSKESDENANSEKYYAKIRHLPLSEKVRPRNLSEYVGQTHLLNSENGIVFRYIQNKCIPSMLLWGPPGVGKTTLARLLVKTTNGTSAGASGNQVRYKLVEISATKASVSDMKKIFENSKKDYHLTKYVTVLFIDEIHRFNKTQQDVLLPSIENGEIILIGCTTENPSFQLNNALLSRCQVFVLKSLENEDLRMVLMSGIRMLKHYYPTLRIAGIDDVEVNSLKRESVSAEHGSASSANELFDYLISICNGDTRRLLNLLEMIVTTTCGDVQNNQTSEHWLQLSSVKELIKTIPSIYYYDSKSDFHYDYISALHKSIRGSDTNASLYYLARMLKNGEDPRYIARRMIRIASEDIGVVNNDVLPFAVATYEAVMKVGMPECELNLAHCCVLLCESPKSVKLYRTWNKMKELIEDNKYDMGNAQIPMHLRNAPTKLMANLGYHKGYQYNPDFKDGAVDQEYWPQEVLKRVTDEGDSKHAKLNIYENIEHLG
;
A
#
# COMPACT_ATOMS: atom_id res chain seq x y z
N MET A 1 -5.17 -1.48 59.59
CA MET A 1 -4.86 -0.24 60.34
C MET A 1 -4.34 0.79 59.35
N SER A 2 -4.88 2.00 59.35
CA SER A 2 -4.52 3.07 58.40
C SER A 2 -3.18 3.72 58.76
N LYS A 3 -2.38 4.08 57.74
CA LYS A 3 -1.29 5.05 57.90
C LYS A 3 -1.83 6.44 57.62
N VAL A 4 -1.49 7.39 58.49
CA VAL A 4 -2.00 8.76 58.50
C VAL A 4 -1.26 9.61 57.44
N GLU A 5 -2.00 10.29 56.56
CA GLU A 5 -1.42 11.30 55.66
C GLU A 5 -1.16 12.61 56.43
N GLN A 6 0.06 13.14 56.30
CA GLN A 6 0.51 14.36 56.97
C GLN A 6 -0.08 15.62 56.30
N LEU A 7 -0.51 16.59 57.11
CA LEU A 7 -1.04 17.90 56.67
C LEU A 7 0.06 18.99 56.80
N ILE A 8 0.06 19.96 55.88
CA ILE A 8 0.97 21.11 55.84
C ILE A 8 0.23 22.36 55.32
N SER A 9 0.60 23.56 55.78
CA SER A 9 -0.08 24.81 55.40
C SER A 9 0.49 25.43 54.12
N CYS A 10 -0.38 26.04 53.31
CA CYS A 10 0.02 26.76 52.09
C CYS A 10 0.55 28.17 52.38
N PRO A 11 1.76 28.53 51.91
CA PRO A 11 2.37 29.85 52.13
C PRO A 11 1.69 31.03 51.41
N VAL A 12 0.69 30.79 50.54
CA VAL A 12 0.02 31.84 49.74
C VAL A 12 -1.42 32.12 50.20
N CYS A 13 -2.08 31.20 50.92
CA CYS A 13 -3.40 31.46 51.53
C CYS A 13 -3.64 30.81 52.91
N ASN A 14 -2.60 30.29 53.57
CA ASN A 14 -2.62 29.71 54.92
C ASN A 14 -3.64 28.58 55.19
N LYS A 15 -4.05 27.81 54.16
CA LYS A 15 -4.89 26.61 54.35
C LYS A 15 -4.05 25.35 54.54
N GLU A 16 -4.45 24.52 55.51
CA GLU A 16 -3.84 23.20 55.76
C GLU A 16 -4.31 22.15 54.75
N ILE A 17 -3.35 21.46 54.12
CA ILE A 17 -3.56 20.57 52.99
C ILE A 17 -2.64 19.36 53.13
N LYS A 18 -3.10 18.18 52.70
CA LYS A 18 -2.27 16.96 52.71
C LYS A 18 -1.01 17.14 51.87
N PHE A 19 0.12 16.63 52.36
CA PHE A 19 1.42 16.73 51.68
C PHE A 19 1.35 16.24 50.22
N SER A 20 0.59 15.18 49.97
CA SER A 20 0.28 14.63 48.63
C SER A 20 -0.43 15.60 47.67
N LYS A 21 -0.90 16.76 48.13
CA LYS A 21 -1.71 17.72 47.36
C LYS A 21 -1.21 19.18 47.40
N ILE A 22 -0.10 19.48 48.07
CA ILE A 22 0.36 20.87 48.26
C ILE A 22 0.67 21.61 46.95
N ASN A 23 1.40 20.97 46.02
CA ASN A 23 1.75 21.59 44.73
C ASN A 23 0.49 21.96 43.93
N SER A 24 -0.48 21.04 43.87
CA SER A 24 -1.78 21.24 43.18
C SER A 24 -2.65 22.39 43.74
N HIS A 25 -2.26 22.94 44.88
CA HIS A 25 -2.88 24.08 45.52
C HIS A 25 -2.02 25.35 45.38
N LEU A 26 -0.69 25.25 45.49
CA LEU A 26 0.24 26.35 45.21
C LEU A 26 0.02 26.94 43.81
N ASP A 27 -0.10 26.08 42.79
CA ASP A 27 -0.30 26.50 41.39
C ASP A 27 -1.58 27.33 41.17
N LYS A 28 -2.55 27.25 42.08
CA LYS A 28 -3.84 27.97 42.02
C LYS A 28 -3.87 29.25 42.84
N CYS A 29 -2.80 29.55 43.57
CA CYS A 29 -2.76 30.63 44.54
C CYS A 29 -2.00 31.87 44.04
N SER A 30 -1.25 31.74 42.95
CA SER A 30 -0.19 32.68 42.54
C SER A 30 -0.59 33.83 41.60
N ILE A 31 -1.86 34.25 41.56
CA ILE A 31 -2.28 35.44 40.79
C ILE A 31 -3.10 36.35 41.72
N ALA A 32 -2.52 37.50 42.11
CA ALA A 32 -3.07 38.43 43.09
C ALA A 32 -3.61 39.75 42.45
N PRO A 33 -4.59 40.46 43.09
CA PRO A 33 -5.25 41.69 42.59
C PRO A 33 -4.88 42.94 43.46
N ALA A 34 -5.56 44.11 43.51
CA ALA A 34 -6.83 44.62 42.94
C ALA A 34 -6.90 46.17 42.92
N THR A 35 -7.53 46.78 41.89
CA THR A 35 -8.29 48.06 41.98
C THR A 35 -9.34 48.08 40.85
N ALA A 36 -10.65 47.96 41.07
CA ALA A 36 -11.60 48.81 41.81
C ALA A 36 -12.38 49.76 40.87
N GLU A 37 -13.62 49.39 40.52
CA GLU A 37 -14.81 50.27 40.50
C GLU A 37 -16.10 49.46 40.28
N SER A 38 -17.26 50.06 40.55
CA SER A 38 -18.55 49.38 40.79
C SER A 38 -19.57 49.52 39.65
N HIS A 39 -20.44 48.52 39.40
CA HIS A 39 -21.91 48.65 39.52
C HIS A 39 -22.72 47.36 39.18
N SER A 40 -23.67 47.04 40.08
CA SER A 40 -25.00 46.38 39.92
C SER A 40 -25.30 45.23 38.92
N SER A 41 -25.79 44.12 39.50
CA SER A 41 -26.98 43.29 39.14
C SER A 41 -27.02 42.41 37.87
N GLY A 42 -27.37 41.12 38.03
CA GLY A 42 -27.85 40.25 36.92
C GLY A 42 -27.70 38.73 37.14
N ALA A 43 -28.78 38.05 37.55
CA ALA A 43 -28.88 36.64 37.94
C ALA A 43 -28.23 35.51 37.07
N ASN A 44 -27.62 34.54 37.78
CA ASN A 44 -27.59 33.08 37.54
C ASN A 44 -27.41 32.47 36.12
N LYS A 45 -26.29 31.74 35.94
CA LYS A 45 -26.26 30.25 35.76
C LYS A 45 -24.82 29.68 35.83
N ARG A 46 -24.70 28.42 36.26
CA ARG A 46 -23.49 27.54 36.33
C ARG A 46 -23.68 26.35 35.34
N PRO A 47 -22.70 25.45 35.06
CA PRO A 47 -21.37 25.24 35.67
C PRO A 47 -20.17 24.96 34.69
N SER A 48 -18.96 24.72 35.27
CA SER A 48 -17.88 23.78 34.82
C SER A 48 -17.14 24.00 33.47
N THR A 49 -15.83 23.70 33.29
CA THR A 49 -14.70 23.30 34.17
C THR A 49 -13.34 23.53 33.46
N ASN A 50 -12.26 23.63 34.23
CA ASN A 50 -10.86 23.76 33.75
C ASN A 50 -10.35 22.57 32.91
N SER A 51 -9.33 22.79 32.07
CA SER A 51 -7.93 22.42 32.42
C SER A 51 -6.93 22.53 31.25
N SER A 52 -5.63 22.69 31.59
CA SER A 52 -4.52 22.56 30.65
C SER A 52 -3.26 22.05 31.38
N ILE A 53 -2.68 20.96 30.84
CA ILE A 53 -1.22 20.70 30.68
C ILE A 53 -0.32 20.63 31.94
N THR A 54 0.37 19.50 32.12
CA THR A 54 1.86 19.44 32.10
C THR A 54 2.46 18.02 32.06
N ASN A 55 3.26 17.81 31.00
CA ASN A 55 4.51 17.05 30.87
C ASN A 55 4.87 15.90 31.85
N PHE A 56 5.16 14.73 31.27
CA PHE A 56 6.08 13.73 31.81
C PHE A 56 6.89 13.07 30.66
N PHE A 57 8.11 12.62 30.96
CA PHE A 57 9.12 11.95 30.10
C PHE A 57 10.06 12.80 29.22
N GLN A 58 11.35 12.76 29.60
CA GLN A 58 12.53 12.97 28.75
C GLN A 58 13.02 11.64 28.15
N PRO A 59 13.76 11.64 27.03
CA PRO A 59 14.70 10.58 26.67
C PRO A 59 16.13 10.86 27.18
N THR A 60 16.87 9.81 27.50
CA THR A 60 18.25 9.85 28.00
C THR A 60 19.28 9.95 26.87
N ILE A 61 20.24 10.89 27.00
CA ILE A 61 21.44 10.96 26.14
C ILE A 61 22.64 10.44 26.93
N THR A 62 23.34 9.43 26.40
CA THR A 62 24.56 8.87 26.99
C THR A 62 25.80 9.33 26.23
N ASN A 63 26.61 10.17 26.86
CA ASN A 63 27.91 10.59 26.34
C ASN A 63 28.97 9.51 26.57
N LYS A 64 29.58 8.98 25.51
CA LYS A 64 30.88 8.29 25.55
C LYS A 64 31.78 8.75 24.40
N LYS A 65 32.90 9.37 24.75
CA LYS A 65 34.03 9.63 23.83
C LYS A 65 34.79 8.32 23.55
N PRO A 66 35.27 8.10 22.32
CA PRO A 66 36.49 7.35 22.04
C PRO A 66 37.67 8.32 21.75
N LYS A 67 38.88 7.76 21.72
CA LYS A 67 40.15 8.49 21.57
C LYS A 67 40.50 8.75 20.10
N LEU A 68 41.38 9.74 19.90
CA LEU A 68 42.19 9.89 18.69
C LEU A 68 43.28 8.81 18.68
N GLU A 69 43.44 8.10 17.57
CA GLU A 69 44.71 7.48 17.17
C GLU A 69 44.96 7.83 15.69
N ALA A 70 46.21 8.12 15.34
CA ALA A 70 46.61 8.59 14.02
C ALA A 70 47.45 7.53 13.31
N ALA A 71 47.13 7.22 12.06
CA ALA A 71 47.95 6.40 11.18
C ALA A 71 47.81 6.86 9.71
N THR A 72 48.76 7.70 9.31
CA THR A 72 49.43 7.77 7.99
C THR A 72 48.80 7.10 6.74
N GLN A 73 48.67 7.94 5.71
CA GLN A 73 49.15 7.71 4.33
C GLN A 73 48.68 6.46 3.55
N ASN A 74 47.95 6.70 2.47
CA ASN A 74 48.55 6.55 1.13
C ASN A 74 47.75 7.31 0.07
N ALA A 75 48.46 8.15 -0.69
CA ALA A 75 47.96 8.71 -1.94
C ALA A 75 48.45 7.85 -3.11
N LYS A 76 47.65 7.73 -4.16
CA LYS A 76 48.16 7.60 -5.53
C LYS A 76 47.06 8.00 -6.53
N SER A 77 47.21 9.21 -7.06
CA SER A 77 46.62 9.62 -8.32
C SER A 77 47.20 8.80 -9.47
N PHE A 78 46.39 8.60 -10.50
CA PHE A 78 46.87 8.48 -11.88
C PHE A 78 46.00 9.37 -12.76
N VAL A 79 46.66 10.12 -13.63
CA VAL A 79 46.12 11.04 -14.66
C VAL A 79 46.70 10.52 -15.99
N VAL A 80 46.46 11.22 -17.10
CA VAL A 80 47.09 11.06 -18.44
C VAL A 80 46.38 10.05 -19.34
N ASP A 81 45.94 10.37 -20.57
CA ASP A 81 45.70 11.67 -21.24
C ASP A 81 44.70 11.49 -22.42
N ASP A 82 44.33 12.62 -23.00
CA ASP A 82 43.52 12.97 -24.19
C ASP A 82 43.61 12.10 -25.46
N LEU A 83 42.61 12.29 -26.35
CA LEU A 83 42.80 12.46 -27.81
C LEU A 83 41.60 13.20 -28.45
N ASP A 84 41.90 14.19 -29.31
CA ASP A 84 40.98 15.22 -29.85
C ASP A 84 40.22 14.88 -31.16
N GLY A 85 39.34 15.80 -31.60
CA GLY A 85 38.87 15.97 -32.99
C GLY A 85 37.35 15.77 -33.18
N GLU A 86 36.49 16.78 -33.01
CA GLU A 86 36.12 17.83 -33.99
C GLU A 86 35.51 17.31 -35.31
N ASP A 87 34.22 17.57 -35.56
CA ASP A 87 33.78 18.58 -36.56
C ASP A 87 32.23 18.73 -36.69
N GLY A 88 31.76 19.86 -37.23
CA GLY A 88 30.56 19.89 -38.08
C GLY A 88 29.20 20.38 -37.52
N THR A 89 28.96 21.69 -37.57
CA THR A 89 27.61 22.31 -37.43
C THR A 89 26.75 22.19 -38.70
N SER A 90 25.41 22.04 -38.60
CA SER A 90 24.43 22.97 -39.23
C SER A 90 22.94 22.52 -39.23
N ASN A 91 22.06 23.50 -38.98
CA ASN A 91 20.70 23.73 -39.54
C ASN A 91 19.51 22.79 -39.33
N LEU A 92 18.40 23.45 -38.96
CA LEU A 92 17.00 23.01 -39.04
C LEU A 92 16.44 23.07 -40.48
N GLN A 93 15.22 22.50 -40.61
CA GLN A 93 14.21 22.66 -41.68
C GLN A 93 14.22 21.60 -42.80
N ASP A 94 13.28 20.65 -42.68
CA ASP A 94 12.17 20.47 -43.64
C ASP A 94 11.04 19.67 -42.94
N LEU A 95 9.84 20.26 -42.75
CA LEU A 95 8.59 20.03 -43.53
C LEU A 95 7.90 18.67 -43.21
N VAL A 96 6.59 18.54 -42.88
CA VAL A 96 5.37 19.38 -43.02
C VAL A 96 4.36 19.10 -41.89
N GLU A 97 3.57 20.09 -41.46
CA GLU A 97 2.33 19.90 -40.66
C GLU A 97 1.13 19.50 -41.53
N ILE A 98 0.33 18.50 -41.12
CA ILE A 98 -1.06 18.35 -41.59
C ILE A 98 -1.98 18.03 -40.40
N THR A 99 -3.08 18.76 -40.30
CA THR A 99 -4.11 18.67 -39.25
C THR A 99 -5.05 17.47 -39.42
N PRO A 100 -5.73 17.01 -38.35
CA PRO A 100 -6.63 15.87 -38.42
C PRO A 100 -8.03 16.27 -38.93
N ALA A 101 -8.47 15.63 -40.02
CA ALA A 101 -9.87 15.60 -40.44
C ALA A 101 -10.34 14.13 -40.49
N GLY A 102 -11.53 13.85 -39.95
CA GLY A 102 -11.92 12.49 -39.57
C GLY A 102 -12.48 11.60 -40.69
N HIS A 103 -12.42 10.29 -40.46
CA HIS A 103 -13.31 9.30 -41.06
C HIS A 103 -13.58 8.13 -40.09
N GLU A 104 -14.69 7.43 -40.33
CA GLU A 104 -15.31 6.47 -39.42
C GLU A 104 -14.58 5.11 -39.37
N PRO A 105 -14.69 4.34 -38.27
CA PRO A 105 -14.02 3.05 -38.12
C PRO A 105 -14.73 1.92 -38.90
N GLY A 106 -14.33 1.73 -40.16
CA GLY A 106 -14.73 0.60 -40.99
C GLY A 106 -13.95 -0.70 -40.71
N SER A 107 -14.60 -1.65 -40.03
CA SER A 107 -14.43 -3.11 -40.17
C SER A 107 -13.14 -3.68 -40.80
N ALA A 108 -12.23 -4.22 -39.99
CA ALA A 108 -11.20 -5.18 -40.44
C ALA A 108 -10.94 -6.30 -39.42
N THR A 109 -11.70 -7.40 -39.57
CA THR A 109 -11.33 -8.80 -39.23
C THR A 109 -10.45 -9.08 -38.00
N SER A 110 -11.07 -9.48 -36.89
CA SER A 110 -10.39 -10.16 -35.80
C SER A 110 -9.96 -11.59 -36.19
N SER A 111 -8.65 -11.85 -36.12
CA SER A 111 -8.10 -13.20 -36.25
C SER A 111 -8.44 -14.04 -35.01
N LYS A 112 -9.43 -14.92 -35.14
CA LYS A 112 -9.87 -15.87 -34.12
C LYS A 112 -8.72 -16.77 -33.62
N PRO A 113 -8.77 -17.17 -32.33
CA PRO A 113 -8.43 -18.52 -31.93
C PRO A 113 -9.69 -19.26 -31.43
N ILE A 114 -10.62 -19.56 -32.34
CA ILE A 114 -11.65 -20.59 -32.09
C ILE A 114 -10.99 -21.92 -32.43
N GLY A 115 -10.39 -22.56 -31.42
CA GLY A 115 -9.54 -23.73 -31.66
C GLY A 115 -9.06 -24.51 -30.44
N LEU A 116 -9.73 -24.39 -29.27
CA LEU A 116 -9.36 -25.17 -28.07
C LEU A 116 -10.53 -25.57 -27.14
N VAL A 117 -11.78 -25.27 -27.50
CA VAL A 117 -12.97 -25.51 -26.66
C VAL A 117 -13.60 -26.90 -26.88
N GLN A 118 -12.95 -27.81 -27.64
CA GLN A 118 -13.48 -29.15 -27.97
C GLN A 118 -12.53 -30.33 -27.71
N GLN A 119 -11.49 -30.14 -26.90
CA GLN A 119 -10.70 -31.25 -26.33
C GLN A 119 -10.65 -31.18 -24.78
N ILE A 120 -11.80 -30.95 -24.17
CA ILE A 120 -12.01 -31.31 -22.76
C ILE A 120 -12.14 -32.83 -22.72
N TRP A 121 -11.03 -33.49 -22.38
CA TRP A 121 -10.89 -34.85 -21.84
C TRP A 121 -12.06 -35.84 -22.08
N LYS A 122 -11.85 -36.80 -23.00
CA LYS A 122 -12.64 -38.05 -22.99
C LYS A 122 -12.16 -38.92 -21.81
N PRO A 123 -13.05 -39.57 -21.05
CA PRO A 123 -12.65 -40.50 -20.02
C PRO A 123 -11.92 -41.69 -20.64
N ASP A 124 -10.71 -41.98 -20.16
CA ASP A 124 -10.00 -43.21 -20.52
C ASP A 124 -10.71 -44.40 -19.87
N SER A 125 -11.07 -45.40 -20.68
CA SER A 125 -11.92 -46.52 -20.28
C SER A 125 -11.14 -47.58 -19.47
N LYS A 126 -10.73 -47.25 -18.24
CA LYS A 126 -10.06 -48.14 -17.28
C LYS A 126 -10.49 -47.87 -15.82
N GLU A 127 -11.80 -47.94 -15.57
CA GLU A 127 -12.43 -47.43 -14.34
C GLU A 127 -12.36 -48.30 -13.06
N SER A 128 -11.76 -49.50 -13.07
CA SER A 128 -11.83 -50.41 -11.91
C SER A 128 -10.83 -50.08 -10.78
N ASP A 129 -9.59 -49.70 -11.11
CA ASP A 129 -8.49 -49.71 -10.12
C ASP A 129 -8.12 -48.29 -9.60
N GLU A 130 -8.40 -47.23 -10.37
CA GLU A 130 -8.09 -45.85 -9.94
C GLU A 130 -9.07 -45.31 -8.88
N ASN A 131 -10.34 -45.75 -8.94
CA ASN A 131 -11.42 -45.26 -8.07
C ASN A 131 -11.20 -45.58 -6.58
N ALA A 132 -10.67 -46.76 -6.24
CA ALA A 132 -10.40 -47.13 -4.85
C ALA A 132 -9.25 -46.32 -4.21
N ASN A 133 -8.38 -45.70 -5.02
CA ASN A 133 -7.27 -44.87 -4.56
C ASN A 133 -7.68 -43.39 -4.46
N SER A 134 -8.57 -42.93 -5.35
CA SER A 134 -9.13 -41.57 -5.31
C SER A 134 -10.05 -41.37 -4.09
N GLU A 135 -10.94 -42.31 -3.76
CA GLU A 135 -11.79 -42.23 -2.55
C GLU A 135 -10.96 -42.11 -1.26
N LYS A 136 -9.91 -42.93 -1.10
CA LYS A 136 -8.99 -42.84 0.04
C LYS A 136 -8.29 -41.49 0.12
N TYR A 137 -7.96 -40.91 -1.04
CA TYR A 137 -7.40 -39.56 -1.11
C TYR A 137 -8.42 -38.50 -0.66
N TYR A 138 -9.64 -38.51 -1.19
CA TYR A 138 -10.69 -37.55 -0.82
C TYR A 138 -11.11 -37.64 0.65
N ALA A 139 -11.17 -38.85 1.21
CA ALA A 139 -11.39 -39.06 2.64
C ALA A 139 -10.27 -38.42 3.48
N LYS A 140 -9.01 -38.56 3.08
CA LYS A 140 -7.85 -37.97 3.78
C LYS A 140 -7.88 -36.44 3.80
N ILE A 141 -8.29 -35.80 2.71
CA ILE A 141 -8.32 -34.33 2.59
C ILE A 141 -9.66 -33.67 2.98
N ARG A 142 -10.67 -34.45 3.41
CA ARG A 142 -12.04 -33.96 3.72
C ARG A 142 -12.06 -32.78 4.70
N HIS A 143 -11.16 -32.78 5.68
CA HIS A 143 -11.03 -31.78 6.73
C HIS A 143 -10.35 -30.46 6.31
N LEU A 144 -9.73 -30.41 5.13
CA LEU A 144 -9.09 -29.20 4.61
C LEU A 144 -10.13 -28.23 4.04
N PRO A 145 -9.90 -26.90 4.05
CA PRO A 145 -10.78 -25.95 3.36
C PRO A 145 -10.70 -26.13 1.84
N LEU A 146 -11.74 -25.71 1.12
CA LEU A 146 -11.85 -25.86 -0.33
C LEU A 146 -10.69 -25.23 -1.10
N SER A 147 -10.21 -24.08 -0.62
CA SER A 147 -9.03 -23.38 -1.18
C SER A 147 -7.71 -24.16 -1.05
N GLU A 148 -7.64 -25.18 -0.18
CA GLU A 148 -6.55 -26.16 -0.13
C GLU A 148 -6.87 -27.42 -0.95
N LYS A 149 -8.13 -27.93 -0.91
CA LYS A 149 -8.59 -29.10 -1.68
C LYS A 149 -8.41 -28.91 -3.20
N VAL A 150 -8.70 -27.70 -3.70
CA VAL A 150 -8.69 -27.31 -5.13
C VAL A 150 -7.33 -26.74 -5.56
N ARG A 151 -6.33 -26.66 -4.67
CA ARG A 151 -5.02 -26.08 -5.03
C ARG A 151 -4.38 -26.85 -6.20
N PRO A 152 -4.03 -26.16 -7.30
CA PRO A 152 -3.35 -26.75 -8.45
C PRO A 152 -2.11 -27.56 -8.08
N ARG A 153 -1.98 -28.76 -8.67
CA ARG A 153 -0.90 -29.73 -8.42
C ARG A 153 0.13 -29.78 -9.55
N ASN A 154 -0.18 -29.24 -10.71
CA ASN A 154 0.69 -29.10 -11.88
C ASN A 154 0.48 -27.72 -12.52
N LEU A 155 1.33 -27.35 -13.47
CA LEU A 155 1.25 -26.03 -14.11
C LEU A 155 0.04 -25.89 -15.06
N SER A 156 -0.47 -27.00 -15.62
CA SER A 156 -1.68 -27.03 -16.46
C SER A 156 -2.99 -26.78 -15.71
N GLU A 157 -3.03 -27.05 -14.41
CA GLU A 157 -4.15 -26.70 -13.51
C GLU A 157 -4.06 -25.25 -12.99
N TYR A 158 -2.95 -24.54 -13.24
CA TYR A 158 -2.75 -23.19 -12.72
C TYR A 158 -3.49 -22.17 -13.61
N VAL A 159 -4.40 -21.41 -12.99
CA VAL A 159 -5.25 -20.44 -13.68
C VAL A 159 -4.68 -19.03 -13.57
N GLY A 160 -4.74 -18.28 -14.68
CA GLY A 160 -4.27 -16.89 -14.79
C GLY A 160 -2.74 -16.71 -14.85
N GLN A 161 -2.30 -15.46 -14.68
CA GLN A 161 -0.90 -15.02 -14.80
C GLN A 161 -0.24 -15.38 -16.15
N THR A 162 -1.03 -15.36 -17.23
CA THR A 162 -0.59 -15.69 -18.60
C THR A 162 0.61 -14.86 -19.07
N HIS A 163 0.73 -13.60 -18.63
CA HIS A 163 1.89 -12.74 -18.93
C HIS A 163 3.22 -13.24 -18.34
N LEU A 164 3.19 -14.10 -17.31
CA LEU A 164 4.37 -14.73 -16.74
C LEU A 164 4.57 -16.18 -17.23
N LEU A 165 3.47 -16.87 -17.54
CA LEU A 165 3.42 -18.32 -17.76
C LEU A 165 3.15 -18.79 -19.21
N ASN A 166 2.82 -17.88 -20.14
CA ASN A 166 2.65 -18.22 -21.55
C ASN A 166 3.93 -18.86 -22.14
N SER A 167 3.76 -19.94 -22.90
CA SER A 167 4.85 -20.68 -23.55
C SER A 167 5.72 -19.88 -24.51
N GLU A 168 5.20 -18.81 -25.12
CA GLU A 168 5.91 -18.01 -26.11
C GLU A 168 6.83 -16.96 -25.44
N ASN A 169 6.24 -16.16 -24.54
CA ASN A 169 6.84 -14.93 -24.02
C ASN A 169 6.87 -14.85 -22.47
N GLY A 170 6.34 -15.85 -21.76
CA GLY A 170 6.31 -15.88 -20.31
C GLY A 170 7.71 -16.02 -19.70
N ILE A 171 8.17 -15.00 -18.98
CA ILE A 171 9.51 -15.00 -18.39
C ILE A 171 9.69 -16.08 -17.32
N VAL A 172 8.66 -16.36 -16.52
CA VAL A 172 8.69 -17.46 -15.53
C VAL A 172 8.64 -18.82 -16.22
N PHE A 173 7.92 -18.94 -17.34
CA PHE A 173 7.92 -20.15 -18.16
C PHE A 173 9.31 -20.47 -18.72
N ARG A 174 10.05 -19.46 -19.22
CA ARG A 174 11.44 -19.63 -19.70
C ARG A 174 12.38 -20.13 -18.60
N TYR A 175 12.22 -19.67 -17.35
CA TYR A 175 12.98 -20.21 -16.20
C TYR A 175 12.66 -21.69 -15.93
N ILE A 176 11.39 -22.08 -16.05
CA ILE A 176 10.96 -23.47 -15.90
C ILE A 176 11.54 -24.35 -17.03
N GLN A 177 11.50 -23.89 -18.30
CA GLN A 177 12.12 -24.58 -19.44
C GLN A 177 13.63 -24.76 -19.26
N ASN A 178 14.33 -23.69 -18.85
CA ASN A 178 15.77 -23.70 -18.61
C ASN A 178 16.17 -24.42 -17.30
N LYS A 179 15.19 -24.99 -16.57
CA LYS A 179 15.39 -25.72 -15.30
C LYS A 179 16.17 -24.92 -14.25
N CYS A 180 16.01 -23.60 -14.25
CA CYS A 180 16.75 -22.66 -13.39
C CYS A 180 15.77 -21.79 -12.60
N ILE A 181 15.92 -21.75 -11.28
CA ILE A 181 15.11 -20.91 -10.38
C ILE A 181 15.97 -19.72 -9.90
N PRO A 182 15.66 -18.47 -10.26
CA PRO A 182 16.33 -17.31 -9.69
C PRO A 182 15.72 -16.94 -8.33
N SER A 183 16.48 -16.21 -7.50
CA SER A 183 15.89 -15.54 -6.33
C SER A 183 14.88 -14.49 -6.80
N MET A 184 13.66 -14.53 -6.26
CA MET A 184 12.53 -13.76 -6.75
C MET A 184 11.57 -13.30 -5.65
N LEU A 185 10.83 -12.24 -5.96
CA LEU A 185 9.75 -11.71 -5.15
C LEU A 185 8.45 -11.74 -5.95
N LEU A 186 7.47 -12.51 -5.48
CA LEU A 186 6.13 -12.57 -6.05
C LEU A 186 5.27 -11.52 -5.33
N TRP A 187 4.99 -10.41 -6.02
CA TRP A 187 4.13 -9.34 -5.52
C TRP A 187 2.79 -9.35 -6.26
N GLY A 188 1.69 -9.21 -5.54
CA GLY A 188 0.36 -9.05 -6.11
C GLY A 188 -0.74 -9.19 -5.04
N PRO A 189 -2.02 -8.99 -5.38
CA PRO A 189 -3.12 -9.04 -4.43
C PRO A 189 -3.26 -10.40 -3.69
N PRO A 190 -4.07 -10.48 -2.61
CA PRO A 190 -4.44 -11.78 -2.05
C PRO A 190 -5.19 -12.64 -3.08
N GLY A 191 -5.13 -13.97 -2.94
CA GLY A 191 -5.86 -14.90 -3.82
C GLY A 191 -5.31 -15.12 -5.23
N VAL A 192 -4.32 -14.36 -5.72
CA VAL A 192 -3.82 -14.46 -7.12
C VAL A 192 -2.89 -15.64 -7.42
N GLY A 193 -2.71 -16.57 -6.46
CA GLY A 193 -1.94 -17.81 -6.65
C GLY A 193 -0.47 -17.79 -6.23
N LYS A 194 0.08 -16.69 -5.68
CA LYS A 194 1.50 -16.54 -5.25
C LYS A 194 2.13 -17.80 -4.61
N THR A 195 1.58 -18.26 -3.48
CA THR A 195 2.05 -19.45 -2.73
C THR A 195 1.98 -20.74 -3.56
N THR A 196 0.94 -20.88 -4.40
CA THR A 196 0.78 -22.03 -5.31
C THR A 196 1.84 -22.00 -6.41
N LEU A 197 2.09 -20.84 -7.02
CA LEU A 197 3.08 -20.66 -8.09
C LEU A 197 4.48 -21.05 -7.61
N ALA A 198 4.90 -20.60 -6.43
CA ALA A 198 6.19 -20.97 -5.84
C ALA A 198 6.37 -22.49 -5.69
N ARG A 199 5.34 -23.19 -5.18
CA ARG A 199 5.33 -24.65 -5.04
C ARG A 199 5.38 -25.37 -6.39
N LEU A 200 4.57 -24.91 -7.36
CA LEU A 200 4.54 -25.49 -8.70
C LEU A 200 5.84 -25.30 -9.46
N LEU A 201 6.51 -24.17 -9.28
CA LEU A 201 7.77 -23.86 -9.94
C LEU A 201 8.86 -24.86 -9.51
N VAL A 202 9.03 -25.09 -8.20
CA VAL A 202 9.96 -26.11 -7.68
C VAL A 202 9.53 -27.54 -8.07
N LYS A 203 8.23 -27.83 -8.07
CA LYS A 203 7.73 -29.16 -8.46
C LYS A 203 7.99 -29.46 -9.95
N THR A 204 7.78 -28.48 -10.83
CA THR A 204 7.85 -28.66 -12.29
C THR A 204 9.30 -28.75 -12.78
N THR A 205 10.19 -27.93 -12.23
CA THR A 205 11.64 -28.01 -12.54
C THR A 205 12.25 -29.34 -12.09
N ASN A 206 11.82 -29.88 -10.94
CA ASN A 206 12.20 -31.22 -10.50
C ASN A 206 11.52 -32.34 -11.32
N GLY A 207 10.24 -32.19 -11.67
CA GLY A 207 9.42 -33.24 -12.31
C GLY A 207 9.79 -33.54 -13.76
N THR A 208 10.39 -32.60 -14.48
CA THR A 208 10.86 -32.76 -15.88
C THR A 208 12.16 -33.59 -16.00
N SER A 209 12.38 -34.53 -15.08
CA SER A 209 13.64 -35.26 -14.88
C SER A 209 13.50 -36.78 -15.11
N ALA A 210 12.70 -37.18 -16.10
CA ALA A 210 12.63 -38.55 -16.60
C ALA A 210 13.58 -38.84 -17.78
N GLY A 211 14.48 -37.89 -18.12
CA GLY A 211 15.48 -38.02 -19.17
C GLY A 211 16.90 -38.06 -18.61
N ALA A 212 17.66 -39.12 -18.94
CA ALA A 212 18.93 -39.45 -18.31
C ALA A 212 20.13 -38.63 -18.83
N SER A 213 20.25 -37.35 -18.43
CA SER A 213 21.43 -36.53 -18.75
C SER A 213 22.07 -35.86 -17.53
N GLY A 214 22.98 -36.62 -16.90
CA GLY A 214 24.31 -36.15 -16.44
C GLY A 214 24.43 -35.16 -15.29
N ASN A 215 23.78 -33.99 -15.35
CA ASN A 215 24.16 -32.84 -14.51
C ASN A 215 22.97 -31.91 -14.18
N GLN A 216 21.87 -32.48 -13.68
CA GLN A 216 20.66 -31.72 -13.33
C GLN A 216 20.65 -31.28 -11.86
N VAL A 217 20.64 -29.96 -11.64
CA VAL A 217 20.39 -29.36 -10.31
C VAL A 217 19.00 -29.78 -9.83
N ARG A 218 18.91 -30.23 -8.58
CA ARG A 218 17.63 -30.56 -7.94
C ARG A 218 17.30 -29.52 -6.87
N TYR A 219 16.02 -29.21 -6.73
CA TYR A 219 15.56 -28.16 -5.83
C TYR A 219 14.79 -28.74 -4.64
N LYS A 220 15.11 -28.29 -3.43
CA LYS A 220 14.40 -28.66 -2.19
C LYS A 220 13.66 -27.44 -1.64
N LEU A 221 12.32 -27.48 -1.66
CA LEU A 221 11.50 -26.42 -1.11
C LEU A 221 11.51 -26.50 0.43
N VAL A 222 11.79 -25.38 1.09
CA VAL A 222 11.66 -25.19 2.54
C VAL A 222 10.78 -23.97 2.75
N GLU A 223 9.64 -24.15 3.43
CA GLU A 223 8.65 -23.08 3.63
C GLU A 223 8.72 -22.51 5.05
N ILE A 224 8.74 -21.19 5.15
CA ILE A 224 8.57 -20.46 6.41
C ILE A 224 7.52 -19.36 6.26
N SER A 225 6.79 -19.06 7.35
CA SER A 225 5.94 -17.87 7.43
C SER A 225 6.68 -16.78 8.16
N ALA A 226 6.74 -15.57 7.57
CA ALA A 226 7.43 -14.44 8.17
C ALA A 226 6.88 -14.05 9.57
N THR A 227 5.61 -14.39 9.85
CA THR A 227 4.95 -14.15 11.15
C THR A 227 5.45 -15.04 12.30
N LYS A 228 6.07 -16.19 11.98
CA LYS A 228 6.50 -17.21 12.97
C LYS A 228 8.00 -17.46 12.99
N ALA A 229 8.72 -17.10 11.92
CA ALA A 229 10.13 -17.44 11.75
C ALA A 229 11.07 -16.56 12.60
N SER A 230 11.89 -17.19 13.44
CA SER A 230 12.96 -16.51 14.17
C SER A 230 14.26 -16.44 13.36
N VAL A 231 15.15 -15.51 13.72
CA VAL A 231 16.50 -15.42 13.14
C VAL A 231 17.31 -16.71 13.36
N SER A 232 17.11 -17.39 14.50
CA SER A 232 17.74 -18.67 14.80
C SER A 232 17.27 -19.80 13.87
N ASP A 233 16.01 -19.79 13.45
CA ASP A 233 15.49 -20.86 12.57
C ASP A 233 15.98 -20.66 11.14
N MET A 234 16.05 -19.41 10.66
CA MET A 234 16.70 -19.10 9.38
C MET A 234 18.16 -19.56 9.34
N LYS A 235 18.95 -19.28 10.38
CA LYS A 235 20.35 -19.74 10.46
C LYS A 235 20.49 -21.27 10.39
N LYS A 236 19.63 -22.02 11.09
CA LYS A 236 19.59 -23.50 10.99
C LYS A 236 19.26 -23.97 9.57
N ILE A 237 18.34 -23.29 8.87
CA ILE A 237 18.01 -23.60 7.48
C ILE A 237 19.24 -23.37 6.58
N PHE A 238 19.99 -22.28 6.76
CA PHE A 238 21.20 -22.01 5.97
C PHE A 238 22.30 -23.07 6.21
N GLU A 239 22.57 -23.44 7.47
CA GLU A 239 23.51 -24.52 7.79
C GLU A 239 23.10 -25.86 7.18
N ASN A 240 21.80 -26.17 7.20
CA ASN A 240 21.27 -27.39 6.59
C ASN A 240 21.31 -27.32 5.05
N SER A 241 21.07 -26.16 4.44
CA SER A 241 21.16 -25.99 2.98
C SER A 241 22.58 -26.25 2.45
N LYS A 242 23.61 -25.79 3.17
CA LYS A 242 25.02 -26.11 2.84
C LYS A 242 25.27 -27.61 2.93
N LYS A 243 24.84 -28.26 4.02
CA LYS A 243 24.99 -29.72 4.21
C LYS A 243 24.26 -30.51 3.11
N ASP A 244 23.01 -30.16 2.82
CA ASP A 244 22.20 -30.78 1.77
C ASP A 244 22.89 -30.64 0.39
N TYR A 245 23.41 -29.46 0.05
CA TYR A 245 24.13 -29.24 -1.20
C TYR A 245 25.43 -30.03 -1.28
N HIS A 246 26.23 -30.10 -0.21
CA HIS A 246 27.47 -30.89 -0.19
C HIS A 246 27.20 -32.40 -0.31
N LEU A 247 26.20 -32.92 0.41
CA LEU A 247 25.89 -34.36 0.47
C LEU A 247 25.07 -34.88 -0.72
N THR A 248 24.08 -34.10 -1.17
CA THR A 248 23.03 -34.57 -2.09
C THR A 248 22.89 -33.74 -3.37
N LYS A 249 23.63 -32.62 -3.48
CA LYS A 249 23.54 -31.65 -4.60
C LYS A 249 22.16 -31.02 -4.80
N TYR A 250 21.29 -31.08 -3.78
CA TYR A 250 20.06 -30.30 -3.76
C TYR A 250 20.35 -28.85 -3.38
N VAL A 251 19.86 -27.90 -4.18
CA VAL A 251 19.84 -26.48 -3.84
C VAL A 251 18.56 -26.19 -3.08
N THR A 252 18.68 -25.49 -1.95
CA THR A 252 17.52 -25.15 -1.12
C THR A 252 16.81 -23.92 -1.65
N VAL A 253 15.52 -24.05 -1.91
CA VAL A 253 14.63 -22.93 -2.24
C VAL A 253 13.88 -22.56 -0.96
N LEU A 254 14.26 -21.44 -0.36
CA LEU A 254 13.62 -20.90 0.82
C LEU A 254 12.41 -20.06 0.40
N PHE A 255 11.22 -20.57 0.68
CA PHE A 255 9.97 -19.86 0.46
C PHE A 255 9.55 -19.10 1.72
N ILE A 256 9.28 -17.80 1.58
CA ILE A 256 8.86 -16.92 2.68
C ILE A 256 7.53 -16.26 2.33
N ASP A 257 6.44 -16.70 2.96
CA ASP A 257 5.14 -16.05 2.80
C ASP A 257 5.01 -14.81 3.70
N GLU A 258 4.40 -13.76 3.15
CA GLU A 258 4.28 -12.41 3.70
C GLU A 258 5.63 -11.79 4.15
N ILE A 259 6.65 -11.84 3.27
CA ILE A 259 8.02 -11.41 3.56
C ILE A 259 8.13 -9.95 4.04
N HIS A 260 7.17 -9.08 3.69
CA HIS A 260 7.07 -7.70 4.17
C HIS A 260 6.90 -7.62 5.72
N ARG A 261 6.47 -8.69 6.39
CA ARG A 261 6.35 -8.74 7.87
C ARG A 261 7.71 -8.84 8.57
N PHE A 262 8.80 -9.15 7.87
CA PHE A 262 10.14 -9.16 8.45
C PHE A 262 10.67 -7.75 8.72
N ASN A 263 11.21 -7.55 9.93
CA ASN A 263 11.97 -6.34 10.23
C ASN A 263 13.30 -6.31 9.45
N LYS A 264 13.93 -5.12 9.36
CA LYS A 264 15.18 -4.93 8.60
C LYS A 264 16.27 -5.95 9.01
N THR A 265 16.47 -6.18 10.30
CA THR A 265 17.45 -7.16 10.81
C THR A 265 17.18 -8.59 10.34
N GLN A 266 15.91 -9.02 10.25
CA GLN A 266 15.54 -10.33 9.70
C GLN A 266 15.79 -10.40 8.19
N GLN A 267 15.58 -9.31 7.46
CA GLN A 267 15.86 -9.23 6.02
C GLN A 267 17.38 -9.27 5.74
N ASP A 268 18.17 -8.52 6.52
CA ASP A 268 19.63 -8.43 6.34
C ASP A 268 20.33 -9.78 6.59
N VAL A 269 19.76 -10.63 7.45
CA VAL A 269 20.23 -12.01 7.69
C VAL A 269 20.12 -12.92 6.47
N LEU A 270 19.24 -12.62 5.50
CA LEU A 270 19.10 -13.39 4.26
C LEU A 270 20.21 -13.09 3.24
N LEU A 271 20.79 -11.88 3.27
CA LEU A 271 21.66 -11.37 2.19
C LEU A 271 22.90 -12.25 1.93
N PRO A 272 23.70 -12.65 2.94
CA PRO A 272 24.91 -13.43 2.68
C PRO A 272 24.60 -14.82 2.11
N SER A 273 23.52 -15.45 2.57
CA SER A 273 23.09 -16.77 2.11
C SER A 273 22.59 -16.76 0.66
N ILE A 274 22.03 -15.63 0.21
CA ILE A 274 21.62 -15.41 -1.19
C ILE A 274 22.84 -15.12 -2.07
N GLU A 275 23.73 -14.24 -1.64
CA GLU A 275 24.96 -13.88 -2.38
C GLU A 275 25.88 -15.08 -2.62
N ASN A 276 26.07 -15.92 -1.59
CA ASN A 276 26.88 -17.13 -1.66
C ASN A 276 26.21 -18.28 -2.44
N GLY A 277 24.96 -18.13 -2.88
CA GLY A 277 24.18 -19.19 -3.54
C GLY A 277 23.82 -20.37 -2.63
N GLU A 278 23.83 -20.18 -1.30
CA GLU A 278 23.48 -21.22 -0.32
C GLU A 278 21.98 -21.52 -0.33
N ILE A 279 21.17 -20.49 -0.62
CA ILE A 279 19.73 -20.58 -0.83
C ILE A 279 19.30 -19.80 -2.08
N ILE A 280 18.18 -20.21 -2.65
CA ILE A 280 17.38 -19.39 -3.57
C ILE A 280 16.17 -18.89 -2.79
N LEU A 281 15.94 -17.57 -2.77
CA LEU A 281 14.80 -16.99 -2.06
C LEU A 281 13.59 -16.88 -2.99
N ILE A 282 12.43 -17.36 -2.55
CA ILE A 282 11.13 -17.00 -3.12
C ILE A 282 10.30 -16.31 -2.03
N GLY A 283 10.26 -14.98 -2.05
CA GLY A 283 9.43 -14.19 -1.13
C GLY A 283 8.08 -13.83 -1.74
N CYS A 284 7.00 -13.90 -0.96
CA CYS A 284 5.66 -13.45 -1.37
C CYS A 284 5.23 -12.21 -0.57
N THR A 285 4.59 -11.25 -1.24
CA THR A 285 3.99 -10.08 -0.59
C THR A 285 2.67 -9.65 -1.24
N THR A 286 1.72 -9.20 -0.42
CA THR A 286 0.53 -8.43 -0.85
C THR A 286 0.75 -6.92 -0.92
N GLU A 287 1.79 -6.43 -0.26
CA GLU A 287 2.09 -5.02 -0.06
C GLU A 287 3.30 -4.65 -0.97
N ASN A 288 3.30 -3.48 -1.63
CA ASN A 288 4.35 -3.07 -2.56
C ASN A 288 5.77 -3.23 -1.96
N PRO A 289 6.65 -4.06 -2.58
CA PRO A 289 7.94 -4.44 -2.00
C PRO A 289 8.91 -3.26 -1.80
N SER A 290 8.79 -2.17 -2.58
CA SER A 290 9.71 -1.02 -2.48
C SER A 290 9.55 -0.21 -1.18
N PHE A 291 8.40 -0.31 -0.51
CA PHE A 291 8.15 0.41 0.74
C PHE A 291 8.57 -0.37 2.00
N GLN A 292 8.67 -1.70 1.93
CA GLN A 292 8.83 -2.55 3.12
C GLN A 292 10.08 -3.45 3.09
N LEU A 293 10.63 -3.72 1.91
CA LEU A 293 11.85 -4.50 1.77
C LEU A 293 13.07 -3.59 1.62
N ASN A 294 14.20 -4.02 2.19
CA ASN A 294 15.47 -3.33 2.05
C ASN A 294 15.92 -3.35 0.58
N ASN A 295 16.41 -2.22 0.06
CA ASN A 295 17.00 -2.11 -1.28
C ASN A 295 18.12 -3.14 -1.52
N ALA A 296 18.83 -3.56 -0.47
CA ALA A 296 19.82 -4.64 -0.54
C ALA A 296 19.19 -5.99 -0.95
N LEU A 297 17.97 -6.29 -0.49
CA LEU A 297 17.23 -7.51 -0.87
C LEU A 297 16.62 -7.36 -2.26
N LEU A 298 16.05 -6.19 -2.58
CA LEU A 298 15.48 -5.89 -3.90
C LEU A 298 16.51 -5.99 -5.03
N SER A 299 17.74 -5.53 -4.81
CA SER A 299 18.84 -5.64 -5.79
C SER A 299 19.32 -7.08 -6.05
N ARG A 300 18.91 -8.06 -5.22
CA ARG A 300 19.31 -9.48 -5.33
C ARG A 300 18.16 -10.40 -5.76
N CYS A 301 16.95 -9.86 -5.93
CA CYS A 301 15.75 -10.65 -6.23
C CYS A 301 14.98 -10.05 -7.41
N GLN A 302 14.57 -10.89 -8.36
CA GLN A 302 13.71 -10.44 -9.46
C GLN A 302 12.26 -10.28 -8.99
N VAL A 303 11.69 -9.09 -9.15
CA VAL A 303 10.29 -8.81 -8.77
C VAL A 303 9.36 -9.20 -9.92
N PHE A 304 8.46 -10.16 -9.67
CA PHE A 304 7.40 -10.55 -10.59
C PHE A 304 6.04 -10.09 -10.06
N VAL A 305 5.32 -9.31 -10.87
CA VAL A 305 4.00 -8.79 -10.53
C VAL A 305 2.92 -9.76 -11.02
N LEU A 306 2.18 -10.32 -10.07
CA LEU A 306 0.97 -11.09 -10.31
C LEU A 306 -0.24 -10.15 -10.30
N LYS A 307 -1.05 -10.23 -11.35
CA LYS A 307 -2.26 -9.40 -11.51
C LYS A 307 -3.44 -10.05 -10.79
N SER A 308 -4.46 -9.25 -10.45
CA SER A 308 -5.79 -9.78 -10.13
C SER A 308 -6.29 -10.68 -11.26
N LEU A 309 -7.00 -11.75 -10.93
CA LEU A 309 -7.57 -12.64 -11.94
C LEU A 309 -8.76 -11.99 -12.65
N GLU A 310 -8.91 -12.29 -13.94
CA GLU A 310 -10.05 -11.85 -14.73
C GLU A 310 -11.30 -12.68 -14.39
N ASN A 311 -12.49 -12.20 -14.81
CA ASN A 311 -13.74 -12.89 -14.50
C ASN A 311 -13.79 -14.32 -15.07
N GLU A 312 -13.17 -14.57 -16.23
CA GLU A 312 -13.11 -15.89 -16.85
C GLU A 312 -12.16 -16.84 -16.08
N ASP A 313 -11.01 -16.33 -15.62
CA ASP A 313 -10.11 -17.06 -14.72
C ASP A 313 -10.85 -17.48 -13.43
N LEU A 314 -11.60 -16.54 -12.83
CA LEU A 314 -12.40 -16.82 -11.64
C LEU A 314 -13.52 -17.83 -11.92
N ARG A 315 -14.13 -17.81 -13.12
CA ARG A 315 -15.14 -18.79 -13.57
C ARG A 315 -14.55 -20.21 -13.62
N MET A 316 -13.34 -20.38 -14.16
CA MET A 316 -12.63 -21.66 -14.19
C MET A 316 -12.29 -22.18 -12.78
N VAL A 317 -11.87 -21.30 -11.87
CA VAL A 317 -11.61 -21.65 -10.47
C VAL A 317 -12.90 -22.03 -9.74
N LEU A 318 -13.99 -21.28 -9.93
CA LEU A 318 -15.30 -21.55 -9.36
C LEU A 318 -15.84 -22.91 -9.79
N MET A 319 -15.76 -23.22 -11.10
CA MET A 319 -16.18 -24.51 -11.65
C MET A 319 -15.37 -25.69 -11.09
N SER A 320 -14.08 -25.47 -10.84
CA SER A 320 -13.20 -26.45 -10.18
C SER A 320 -13.57 -26.66 -8.71
N GLY A 321 -13.96 -25.60 -8.00
CA GLY A 321 -14.51 -25.65 -6.65
C GLY A 321 -15.85 -26.40 -6.58
N ILE A 322 -16.76 -26.11 -7.50
CA ILE A 322 -18.05 -26.80 -7.63
C ILE A 322 -17.85 -28.29 -7.87
N ARG A 323 -16.97 -28.68 -8.80
CA ARG A 323 -16.66 -30.09 -9.09
C ARG A 323 -16.14 -30.81 -7.84
N MET A 324 -15.26 -30.17 -7.07
CA MET A 324 -14.76 -30.70 -5.80
C MET A 324 -15.86 -30.82 -4.73
N LEU A 325 -16.76 -29.84 -4.62
CA LEU A 325 -17.86 -29.88 -3.65
C LEU A 325 -18.92 -30.94 -3.99
N LYS A 326 -19.26 -31.13 -5.27
CA LYS A 326 -20.19 -32.19 -5.71
C LYS A 326 -19.74 -33.59 -5.27
N HIS A 327 -18.44 -33.84 -5.17
CA HIS A 327 -17.91 -35.10 -4.64
C HIS A 327 -18.20 -35.29 -3.14
N TYR A 328 -18.20 -34.22 -2.34
CA TYR A 328 -18.51 -34.28 -0.90
C TYR A 328 -20.00 -34.12 -0.57
N TYR A 329 -20.75 -33.47 -1.46
CA TYR A 329 -22.19 -33.21 -1.35
C TYR A 329 -22.90 -33.68 -2.64
N PRO A 330 -23.14 -34.99 -2.83
CA PRO A 330 -23.75 -35.52 -4.06
C PRO A 330 -25.18 -35.03 -4.34
N THR A 331 -25.86 -34.49 -3.33
CA THR A 331 -27.18 -33.86 -3.43
C THR A 331 -27.13 -32.42 -3.96
N LEU A 332 -25.95 -31.81 -4.08
CA LEU A 332 -25.77 -30.45 -4.60
C LEU A 332 -26.20 -30.37 -6.07
N ARG A 333 -27.07 -29.40 -6.38
CA ARG A 333 -27.47 -29.02 -7.73
C ARG A 333 -27.28 -27.53 -7.96
N ILE A 334 -26.97 -27.14 -9.19
CA ILE A 334 -26.85 -25.75 -9.61
C ILE A 334 -27.84 -25.47 -10.74
N ALA A 335 -28.75 -24.54 -10.49
CA ALA A 335 -29.72 -24.06 -11.48
C ALA A 335 -29.00 -23.49 -12.71
N GLY A 336 -29.43 -23.87 -13.90
CA GLY A 336 -28.86 -23.58 -15.21
C GLY A 336 -27.71 -24.48 -15.66
N ILE A 337 -27.15 -25.34 -14.78
CA ILE A 337 -26.10 -26.33 -15.15
C ILE A 337 -26.68 -27.74 -15.09
N ASP A 338 -27.27 -28.11 -13.96
CA ASP A 338 -27.69 -29.49 -13.69
C ASP A 338 -29.09 -29.81 -14.24
N ASP A 339 -29.83 -28.78 -14.67
CA ASP A 339 -31.11 -28.92 -15.37
C ASP A 339 -30.99 -29.72 -16.68
N VAL A 340 -29.81 -29.71 -17.32
CA VAL A 340 -29.57 -30.48 -18.56
C VAL A 340 -29.41 -31.98 -18.28
N GLU A 341 -28.74 -32.34 -17.19
CA GLU A 341 -28.55 -33.76 -16.80
C GLU A 341 -29.89 -34.38 -16.34
N VAL A 342 -30.66 -33.67 -15.51
CA VAL A 342 -31.95 -34.19 -14.99
C VAL A 342 -32.96 -34.43 -16.12
N ASN A 343 -33.08 -33.52 -17.10
CA ASN A 343 -33.99 -33.64 -18.23
C ASN A 343 -33.62 -34.79 -19.20
N SER A 344 -32.36 -35.23 -19.23
CA SER A 344 -31.92 -36.34 -20.10
C SER A 344 -32.10 -37.72 -19.44
N LEU A 345 -32.18 -37.79 -18.11
CA LEU A 345 -32.36 -39.02 -17.34
C LEU A 345 -33.83 -39.32 -16.99
N LYS A 346 -34.66 -38.29 -16.77
CA LYS A 346 -36.10 -38.45 -16.46
C LYS A 346 -36.94 -38.09 -17.68
N ARG A 347 -37.50 -39.09 -18.38
CA ARG A 347 -38.49 -38.90 -19.47
C ARG A 347 -39.88 -38.52 -18.95
N GLU A 348 -39.96 -37.56 -18.05
CA GLU A 348 -41.21 -37.02 -17.52
C GLU A 348 -41.18 -35.50 -17.56
N SER A 349 -42.28 -34.90 -18.02
CA SER A 349 -42.44 -33.45 -18.13
C SER A 349 -42.66 -32.83 -16.74
N VAL A 350 -41.57 -32.59 -16.02
CA VAL A 350 -41.57 -31.76 -14.80
C VAL A 350 -41.65 -30.28 -15.19
N SER A 351 -42.36 -29.48 -14.39
CA SER A 351 -42.61 -28.06 -14.68
C SER A 351 -41.32 -27.25 -14.82
N ALA A 352 -41.29 -26.36 -15.81
CA ALA A 352 -40.16 -25.48 -16.15
C ALA A 352 -40.01 -24.31 -15.15
N GLU A 353 -39.85 -24.63 -13.87
CA GLU A 353 -39.62 -23.68 -12.77
C GLU A 353 -38.12 -23.49 -12.46
N HIS A 354 -37.26 -24.35 -13.03
CA HIS A 354 -35.82 -24.34 -12.79
C HIS A 354 -35.12 -23.70 -14.01
N GLY A 355 -34.32 -22.67 -13.73
CA GLY A 355 -34.00 -21.61 -14.70
C GLY A 355 -33.09 -22.02 -15.86
N SER A 356 -33.07 -21.18 -16.90
CA SER A 356 -32.19 -21.35 -18.06
C SER A 356 -30.70 -21.25 -17.69
N ALA A 357 -29.80 -21.59 -18.62
CA ALA A 357 -28.36 -21.39 -18.47
C ALA A 357 -27.95 -19.92 -18.16
N SER A 358 -28.84 -18.93 -18.38
CA SER A 358 -28.66 -17.56 -17.90
C SER A 358 -28.57 -17.50 -16.38
N SER A 359 -29.41 -18.26 -15.67
CA SER A 359 -29.48 -18.30 -14.20
C SER A 359 -28.16 -18.76 -13.56
N ALA A 360 -27.52 -19.78 -14.14
CA ALA A 360 -26.18 -20.23 -13.73
C ALA A 360 -25.14 -19.13 -13.90
N ASN A 361 -25.18 -18.44 -15.04
CA ASN A 361 -24.24 -17.37 -15.34
C ASN A 361 -24.44 -16.18 -14.40
N GLU A 362 -25.68 -15.74 -14.16
CA GLU A 362 -26.01 -14.69 -13.21
C GLU A 362 -25.58 -15.03 -11.77
N LEU A 363 -25.68 -16.29 -11.35
CA LEU A 363 -25.15 -16.77 -10.08
C LEU A 363 -23.62 -16.67 -10.01
N PHE A 364 -22.93 -17.13 -11.05
CA PHE A 364 -21.46 -17.10 -11.11
C PHE A 364 -20.94 -15.66 -11.14
N ASP A 365 -21.52 -14.82 -11.99
CA ASP A 365 -21.16 -13.42 -12.15
C ASP A 365 -21.41 -12.64 -10.84
N TYR A 366 -22.50 -12.97 -10.11
CA TYR A 366 -22.75 -12.41 -8.77
C TYR A 366 -21.68 -12.83 -7.76
N LEU A 367 -21.34 -14.12 -7.65
CA LEU A 367 -20.29 -14.59 -6.73
C LEU A 367 -18.91 -13.99 -7.07
N ILE A 368 -18.59 -13.87 -8.36
CA ILE A 368 -17.36 -13.26 -8.87
C ILE A 368 -17.31 -11.77 -8.49
N SER A 369 -18.41 -11.03 -8.68
CA SER A 369 -18.50 -9.58 -8.39
C SER A 369 -18.23 -9.22 -6.92
N ILE A 370 -18.44 -10.17 -6.00
CA ILE A 370 -18.23 -9.99 -4.56
C ILE A 370 -16.76 -10.25 -4.16
N CYS A 371 -16.01 -10.97 -5.00
CA CYS A 371 -14.69 -11.50 -4.65
C CYS A 371 -13.51 -10.68 -5.19
N ASN A 372 -13.74 -9.70 -6.07
CA ASN A 372 -12.75 -8.71 -6.53
C ASN A 372 -11.38 -9.29 -6.95
N GLY A 373 -11.34 -10.42 -7.66
CA GLY A 373 -10.09 -11.05 -8.11
C GLY A 373 -9.47 -12.09 -7.15
N ASP A 374 -10.00 -12.27 -5.94
CA ASP A 374 -9.45 -13.20 -4.95
C ASP A 374 -10.09 -14.60 -5.02
N THR A 375 -9.32 -15.59 -5.51
CA THR A 375 -9.76 -17.00 -5.58
C THR A 375 -10.02 -17.65 -4.23
N ARG A 376 -9.26 -17.28 -3.20
CA ARG A 376 -9.38 -17.87 -1.86
C ARG A 376 -10.68 -17.40 -1.22
N ARG A 377 -11.00 -16.11 -1.39
CA ARG A 377 -12.29 -15.53 -1.00
C ARG A 377 -13.45 -16.20 -1.74
N LEU A 378 -13.35 -16.38 -3.05
CA LEU A 378 -14.37 -17.03 -3.88
C LEU A 378 -14.62 -18.49 -3.47
N LEU A 379 -13.57 -19.29 -3.29
CA LEU A 379 -13.70 -20.69 -2.86
C LEU A 379 -14.21 -20.82 -1.42
N ASN A 380 -13.78 -19.94 -0.50
CA ASN A 380 -14.29 -19.95 0.87
C ASN A 380 -15.77 -19.52 0.92
N LEU A 381 -16.19 -18.53 0.11
CA LEU A 381 -17.58 -18.11 -0.03
C LEU A 381 -18.44 -19.25 -0.57
N LEU A 382 -17.98 -19.95 -1.62
CA LEU A 382 -18.66 -21.12 -2.18
C LEU A 382 -18.78 -22.27 -1.16
N GLU A 383 -17.69 -22.61 -0.46
CA GLU A 383 -17.70 -23.68 0.57
C GLU A 383 -18.66 -23.34 1.71
N MET A 384 -18.69 -22.08 2.16
CA MET A 384 -19.62 -21.61 3.19
C MET A 384 -21.08 -21.67 2.71
N ILE A 385 -21.38 -21.20 1.48
CA ILE A 385 -22.74 -21.29 0.91
C ILE A 385 -23.20 -22.74 0.87
N VAL A 386 -22.42 -23.64 0.27
CA VAL A 386 -22.77 -25.07 0.15
C VAL A 386 -22.87 -25.75 1.51
N THR A 387 -21.97 -25.45 2.45
CA THR A 387 -22.05 -26.00 3.81
C THR A 387 -23.32 -25.51 4.54
N THR A 388 -23.78 -24.29 4.28
CA THR A 388 -25.01 -23.77 4.90
C THR A 388 -26.27 -24.33 4.25
N THR A 389 -26.28 -24.51 2.91
CA THR A 389 -27.45 -25.03 2.19
C THR A 389 -27.57 -26.55 2.24
N CYS A 390 -26.46 -27.28 2.28
CA CYS A 390 -26.40 -28.75 2.17
C CYS A 390 -25.88 -29.44 3.45
N GLY A 391 -25.60 -28.68 4.51
CA GLY A 391 -24.99 -29.20 5.74
C GLY A 391 -25.92 -29.91 6.72
N ASP A 392 -27.23 -29.97 6.43
CA ASP A 392 -28.24 -30.50 7.34
C ASP A 392 -28.34 -32.05 7.28
N VAL A 393 -27.20 -32.69 7.52
CA VAL A 393 -26.94 -34.14 7.37
C VAL A 393 -27.77 -35.01 8.35
N GLN A 394 -28.49 -34.41 9.31
CA GLN A 394 -29.35 -35.15 10.23
C GLN A 394 -30.72 -35.52 9.65
N ASN A 395 -31.22 -34.78 8.65
CA ASN A 395 -32.44 -35.17 7.94
C ASN A 395 -32.09 -36.07 6.75
N ASN A 396 -32.23 -37.37 7.00
CA ASN A 396 -31.92 -38.46 6.07
C ASN A 396 -32.95 -38.52 4.91
N GLN A 397 -32.97 -37.51 4.05
CA GLN A 397 -33.87 -37.43 2.88
C GLN A 397 -33.11 -37.11 1.59
N THR A 398 -33.58 -37.74 0.53
CA THR A 398 -33.07 -37.74 -0.85
C THR A 398 -33.35 -36.44 -1.62
N SER A 399 -33.51 -35.30 -0.93
CA SER A 399 -33.78 -34.02 -1.56
C SER A 399 -32.54 -33.47 -2.28
N GLU A 400 -32.73 -33.05 -3.53
CA GLU A 400 -31.73 -32.30 -4.28
C GLU A 400 -31.67 -30.86 -3.74
N HIS A 401 -30.46 -30.37 -3.46
CA HIS A 401 -30.22 -29.08 -2.85
C HIS A 401 -29.78 -28.09 -3.93
N TRP A 402 -30.73 -27.31 -4.43
CA TRP A 402 -30.53 -26.38 -5.54
C TRP A 402 -29.97 -25.04 -5.09
N LEU A 403 -28.78 -24.67 -5.59
CA LEU A 403 -28.25 -23.31 -5.47
C LEU A 403 -28.94 -22.39 -6.47
N GLN A 404 -29.66 -21.40 -5.93
CA GLN A 404 -30.32 -20.34 -6.70
C GLN A 404 -29.82 -18.95 -6.26
N LEU A 405 -29.81 -18.00 -7.20
CA LEU A 405 -29.30 -16.63 -6.99
C LEU A 405 -30.07 -15.86 -5.89
N SER A 406 -31.37 -16.07 -5.75
CA SER A 406 -32.21 -15.49 -4.70
C SER A 406 -31.73 -15.91 -3.30
N SER A 407 -31.65 -17.21 -3.04
CA SER A 407 -31.21 -17.77 -1.76
C SER A 407 -29.78 -17.37 -1.41
N VAL A 408 -28.88 -17.32 -2.41
CA VAL A 408 -27.50 -16.85 -2.20
C VAL A 408 -27.45 -15.35 -1.86
N LYS A 409 -28.26 -14.50 -2.53
CA LYS A 409 -28.37 -13.08 -2.19
C LYS A 409 -28.90 -12.85 -0.77
N GLU A 410 -29.84 -13.65 -0.30
CA GLU A 410 -30.37 -13.56 1.07
C GLU A 410 -29.34 -14.00 2.11
N LEU A 411 -28.66 -15.12 1.88
CA LEU A 411 -27.60 -15.63 2.75
C LEU A 411 -26.41 -14.64 2.83
N ILE A 412 -26.04 -13.99 1.73
CA ILE A 412 -24.95 -13.00 1.75
C ILE A 412 -25.33 -11.73 2.53
N LYS A 413 -26.60 -11.31 2.51
CA LYS A 413 -27.08 -10.15 3.28
C LYS A 413 -26.94 -10.34 4.80
N THR A 414 -27.02 -11.58 5.31
CA THR A 414 -26.90 -11.85 6.75
C THR A 414 -25.46 -11.91 7.24
N ILE A 415 -24.46 -11.72 6.36
CA ILE A 415 -23.04 -11.91 6.67
C ILE A 415 -22.24 -10.62 6.39
N PRO A 416 -22.11 -9.70 7.38
CA PRO A 416 -21.41 -8.42 7.20
C PRO A 416 -19.93 -8.56 6.81
N SER A 417 -19.30 -9.69 7.15
CA SER A 417 -17.87 -9.93 6.88
C SER A 417 -17.54 -10.15 5.39
N ILE A 418 -18.53 -10.41 4.52
CA ILE A 418 -18.31 -10.67 3.09
C ILE A 418 -17.80 -9.45 2.34
N TYR A 419 -17.97 -8.24 2.88
CA TYR A 419 -17.43 -7.00 2.29
C TYR A 419 -16.05 -6.60 2.85
N TYR A 420 -15.49 -7.36 3.80
CA TYR A 420 -14.27 -6.92 4.48
C TYR A 420 -13.10 -6.69 3.52
N TYR A 421 -12.41 -5.60 3.82
CA TYR A 421 -11.30 -5.04 3.11
C TYR A 421 -10.03 -5.29 3.92
N ASP A 422 -8.93 -5.65 3.26
CA ASP A 422 -7.63 -5.68 3.93
C ASP A 422 -7.09 -4.24 3.95
N SER A 423 -7.15 -3.60 5.13
CA SER A 423 -6.67 -2.24 5.37
C SER A 423 -5.15 -2.08 5.20
N LYS A 424 -4.43 -3.14 4.85
CA LYS A 424 -3.01 -3.12 4.49
C LYS A 424 -2.72 -3.37 3.00
N SER A 425 -3.74 -3.66 2.19
CA SER A 425 -3.57 -3.94 0.76
C SER A 425 -3.26 -2.68 -0.07
N ASP A 426 -2.65 -2.85 -1.25
CA ASP A 426 -2.30 -1.73 -2.15
C ASP A 426 -3.50 -0.82 -2.50
N PHE A 427 -4.73 -1.36 -2.49
CA PHE A 427 -5.98 -0.59 -2.64
C PHE A 427 -6.09 0.60 -1.67
N HIS A 428 -5.44 0.56 -0.50
CA HIS A 428 -5.43 1.67 0.46
C HIS A 428 -4.86 2.94 -0.16
N TYR A 429 -3.80 2.79 -0.95
CA TYR A 429 -3.19 3.89 -1.70
C TYR A 429 -4.07 4.34 -2.86
N ASP A 430 -4.80 3.42 -3.50
CA ASP A 430 -5.73 3.76 -4.58
C ASP A 430 -6.92 4.58 -4.07
N TYR A 431 -7.60 4.15 -3.00
CA TYR A 431 -8.76 4.87 -2.45
C TYR A 431 -8.38 6.27 -1.94
N ILE A 432 -7.27 6.42 -1.23
CA ILE A 432 -6.83 7.74 -0.76
C ILE A 432 -6.35 8.62 -1.93
N SER A 433 -5.75 8.03 -2.96
CA SER A 433 -5.36 8.77 -4.17
C SER A 433 -6.57 9.21 -4.97
N ALA A 434 -7.61 8.38 -5.06
CA ALA A 434 -8.88 8.71 -5.67
C ALA A 434 -9.58 9.85 -4.91
N LEU A 435 -9.69 9.75 -3.57
CA LEU A 435 -10.20 10.83 -2.72
C LEU A 435 -9.44 12.15 -2.94
N HIS A 436 -8.11 12.12 -2.92
CA HIS A 436 -7.27 13.31 -3.16
C HIS A 436 -7.54 13.89 -4.57
N LYS A 437 -7.56 13.06 -5.62
CA LYS A 437 -7.82 13.50 -7.00
C LYS A 437 -9.24 14.07 -7.17
N SER A 438 -10.25 13.48 -6.56
CA SER A 438 -11.63 14.01 -6.60
C SER A 438 -11.74 15.35 -5.89
N ILE A 439 -11.10 15.51 -4.73
CA ILE A 439 -11.08 16.80 -4.01
C ILE A 439 -10.34 17.86 -4.84
N ARG A 440 -9.18 17.51 -5.44
CA ARG A 440 -8.42 18.39 -6.35
C ARG A 440 -9.24 18.81 -7.57
N GLY A 441 -10.03 17.89 -8.14
CA GLY A 441 -10.95 18.13 -9.24
C GLY A 441 -12.28 18.78 -8.83
N SER A 442 -12.46 19.14 -7.56
CA SER A 442 -13.68 19.74 -7.01
C SER A 442 -14.95 18.89 -7.20
N ASP A 443 -14.83 17.57 -7.35
CA ASP A 443 -15.96 16.64 -7.40
C ASP A 443 -16.33 16.19 -5.99
N THR A 444 -17.25 16.94 -5.37
CA THR A 444 -17.77 16.66 -4.03
C THR A 444 -18.44 15.27 -3.94
N ASN A 445 -19.12 14.81 -5.00
CA ASN A 445 -19.86 13.56 -4.99
C ASN A 445 -18.91 12.35 -5.00
N ALA A 446 -17.93 12.34 -5.91
CA ALA A 446 -16.90 11.31 -5.95
C ALA A 446 -16.05 11.32 -4.67
N SER A 447 -15.72 12.50 -4.15
CA SER A 447 -14.95 12.64 -2.89
C SER A 447 -15.70 12.04 -1.69
N LEU A 448 -16.99 12.34 -1.54
CA LEU A 448 -17.82 11.74 -0.49
C LEU A 448 -18.00 10.22 -0.68
N TYR A 449 -18.13 9.74 -1.93
CA TYR A 449 -18.17 8.31 -2.23
C TYR A 449 -16.88 7.59 -1.78
N TYR A 450 -15.71 8.11 -2.15
CA TYR A 450 -14.43 7.51 -1.74
C TYR A 450 -14.22 7.58 -0.23
N LEU A 451 -14.56 8.71 0.41
CA LEU A 451 -14.53 8.84 1.87
C LEU A 451 -15.42 7.79 2.56
N ALA A 452 -16.68 7.65 2.13
CA ALA A 452 -17.62 6.68 2.68
C ALA A 452 -17.15 5.24 2.46
N ARG A 453 -16.57 4.92 1.29
CA ARG A 453 -15.95 3.62 1.00
C ARG A 453 -14.81 3.32 1.96
N MET A 454 -13.89 4.27 2.19
CA MET A 454 -12.77 4.10 3.11
C MET A 454 -13.26 3.85 4.55
N LEU A 455 -14.20 4.67 5.05
CA LEU A 455 -14.74 4.55 6.41
C LEU A 455 -15.49 3.22 6.61
N LYS A 456 -16.37 2.81 5.68
CA LYS A 456 -17.05 1.51 5.74
C LYS A 456 -16.10 0.31 5.66
N ASN A 457 -14.96 0.48 5.00
CA ASN A 457 -13.92 -0.55 4.85
C ASN A 457 -12.93 -0.58 6.03
N GLY A 458 -13.11 0.24 7.08
CA GLY A 458 -12.27 0.21 8.28
C GLY A 458 -10.92 0.94 8.15
N GLU A 459 -10.82 1.92 7.25
CA GLU A 459 -9.67 2.81 7.15
C GLU A 459 -9.46 3.63 8.44
N ASP A 460 -8.20 3.98 8.79
CA ASP A 460 -7.93 4.84 9.95
C ASP A 460 -8.41 6.29 9.65
N PRO A 461 -9.43 6.82 10.36
CA PRO A 461 -9.94 8.17 10.15
C PRO A 461 -8.85 9.24 10.29
N ARG A 462 -7.82 8.98 11.11
CA ARG A 462 -6.68 9.89 11.32
C ARG A 462 -5.76 9.93 10.10
N TYR A 463 -5.69 8.86 9.31
CA TYR A 463 -4.94 8.85 8.05
C TYR A 463 -5.62 9.73 7.00
N ILE A 464 -6.94 9.62 6.87
CA ILE A 464 -7.76 10.46 6.00
C ILE A 464 -7.62 11.94 6.40
N ALA A 465 -7.76 12.27 7.68
CA ALA A 465 -7.61 13.64 8.16
C ALA A 465 -6.19 14.21 7.94
N ARG A 466 -5.11 13.42 8.10
CA ARG A 466 -3.74 13.86 7.74
C ARG A 466 -3.61 14.20 6.25
N ARG A 467 -4.31 13.48 5.38
CA ARG A 467 -4.33 13.74 3.93
C ARG A 467 -5.12 15.00 3.61
N MET A 468 -6.25 15.24 4.27
CA MET A 468 -7.02 16.48 4.18
C MET A 468 -6.19 17.73 4.59
N ILE A 469 -5.40 17.65 5.67
CA ILE A 469 -4.45 18.71 6.05
C ILE A 469 -3.43 19.01 4.94
N ARG A 470 -2.90 17.96 4.30
CA ARG A 470 -1.97 18.12 3.17
C ARG A 470 -2.65 18.78 1.97
N ILE A 471 -3.85 18.35 1.59
CA ILE A 471 -4.63 18.92 0.48
C ILE A 471 -4.88 20.42 0.70
N ALA A 472 -5.23 20.82 1.94
CA ALA A 472 -5.43 22.22 2.30
C ALA A 472 -4.19 23.11 2.00
N SER A 473 -2.97 22.56 2.06
CA SER A 473 -1.73 23.29 1.77
C SER A 473 -1.22 23.11 0.33
N GLU A 474 -1.46 21.94 -0.28
CA GLU A 474 -0.94 21.56 -1.61
C GLU A 474 -1.81 22.06 -2.76
N ASP A 475 -3.14 21.95 -2.60
CA ASP A 475 -4.13 22.11 -3.67
C ASP A 475 -5.02 23.35 -3.51
N ILE A 476 -4.91 24.04 -2.37
CA ILE A 476 -5.64 25.27 -2.05
C ILE A 476 -4.60 26.32 -1.61
N GLY A 477 -3.86 26.05 -0.54
CA GLY A 477 -2.81 26.93 -0.06
C GLY A 477 -3.35 28.32 0.31
N VAL A 478 -2.60 29.38 -0.02
CA VAL A 478 -2.90 30.75 0.45
C VAL A 478 -4.14 31.41 -0.16
N VAL A 479 -4.78 30.78 -1.16
CA VAL A 479 -6.00 31.31 -1.79
C VAL A 479 -7.22 31.18 -0.87
N ASN A 480 -7.20 30.25 0.08
CA ASN A 480 -8.17 30.16 1.18
C ASN A 480 -7.46 29.69 2.47
N ASN A 481 -6.98 30.65 3.25
CA ASN A 481 -6.20 30.40 4.47
C ASN A 481 -6.99 29.71 5.59
N ASP A 482 -8.32 29.75 5.57
CA ASP A 482 -9.17 29.21 6.64
C ASP A 482 -9.24 27.67 6.62
N VAL A 483 -8.95 27.06 5.46
CA VAL A 483 -9.13 25.62 5.24
C VAL A 483 -8.07 24.77 5.95
N LEU A 484 -6.84 25.27 6.07
CA LEU A 484 -5.78 24.55 6.79
C LEU A 484 -6.08 24.48 8.31
N PRO A 485 -6.41 25.58 9.01
CA PRO A 485 -6.94 25.53 10.37
C PRO A 485 -8.17 24.62 10.50
N PHE A 486 -9.10 24.64 9.55
CA PHE A 486 -10.28 23.77 9.57
C PHE A 486 -9.93 22.28 9.46
N ALA A 487 -8.99 21.92 8.57
CA ALA A 487 -8.51 20.55 8.42
C ALA A 487 -7.76 20.06 9.69
N VAL A 488 -7.01 20.94 10.35
CA VAL A 488 -6.37 20.65 11.65
C VAL A 488 -7.43 20.46 12.75
N ALA A 489 -8.44 21.33 12.83
CA ALA A 489 -9.56 21.18 13.76
C ALA A 489 -10.36 19.89 13.51
N THR A 490 -10.49 19.47 12.24
CA THR A 490 -11.10 18.19 11.86
C THR A 490 -10.25 17.01 12.34
N TYR A 491 -8.93 17.06 12.18
CA TYR A 491 -8.01 16.05 12.72
C TYR A 491 -8.11 15.95 14.25
N GLU A 492 -8.18 17.09 14.95
CA GLU A 492 -8.41 17.10 16.39
C GLU A 492 -9.78 16.53 16.78
N ALA A 493 -10.84 16.84 16.03
CA ALA A 493 -12.16 16.27 16.25
C ALA A 493 -12.14 14.75 16.08
N VAL A 494 -11.49 14.23 15.04
CA VAL A 494 -11.29 12.78 14.85
C VAL A 494 -10.56 12.14 16.04
N MET A 495 -9.56 12.81 16.62
CA MET A 495 -8.84 12.29 17.79
C MET A 495 -9.62 12.40 19.11
N LYS A 496 -10.50 13.40 19.27
CA LYS A 496 -11.22 13.69 20.52
C LYS A 496 -12.61 13.04 20.58
N VAL A 497 -13.28 12.92 19.44
CA VAL A 497 -14.65 12.37 19.31
C VAL A 497 -14.59 10.88 18.99
N GLY A 498 -13.81 10.48 17.98
CA GLY A 498 -13.76 9.09 17.51
C GLY A 498 -14.93 8.68 16.62
N MET A 499 -14.94 7.42 16.20
CA MET A 499 -15.98 6.82 15.35
C MET A 499 -17.13 6.23 16.18
N PRO A 500 -18.38 6.25 15.70
CA PRO A 500 -18.81 6.72 14.37
C PRO A 500 -19.04 8.24 14.25
N GLU A 501 -19.09 9.00 15.33
CA GLU A 501 -19.55 10.39 15.30
C GLU A 501 -18.63 11.31 14.46
N CYS A 502 -17.32 11.04 14.41
CA CYS A 502 -16.38 11.81 13.60
C CYS A 502 -16.47 11.59 12.07
N GLU A 503 -17.29 10.63 11.59
CA GLU A 503 -17.55 10.46 10.16
C GLU A 503 -18.05 11.77 9.52
N LEU A 504 -18.92 12.50 10.23
CA LEU A 504 -19.50 13.75 9.75
C LEU A 504 -18.49 14.92 9.78
N ASN A 505 -17.54 14.93 10.73
CA ASN A 505 -16.45 15.91 10.74
C ASN A 505 -15.55 15.74 9.50
N LEU A 506 -15.20 14.50 9.15
CA LEU A 506 -14.46 14.21 7.93
C LEU A 506 -15.24 14.58 6.67
N ALA A 507 -16.54 14.27 6.61
CA ALA A 507 -17.38 14.65 5.48
C ALA A 507 -17.47 16.17 5.30
N HIS A 508 -17.65 16.93 6.39
CA HIS A 508 -17.67 18.39 6.36
C HIS A 508 -16.33 18.97 5.84
N CYS A 509 -15.18 18.47 6.32
CA CYS A 509 -13.89 18.90 5.81
C CYS A 509 -13.68 18.51 4.34
N CYS A 510 -14.15 17.33 3.94
CA CYS A 510 -14.12 16.87 2.55
C CYS A 510 -14.86 17.85 1.62
N VAL A 511 -16.10 18.22 1.96
CA VAL A 511 -16.91 19.17 1.20
C VAL A 511 -16.23 20.54 1.14
N LEU A 512 -15.76 21.07 2.27
CA LEU A 512 -15.06 22.36 2.30
C LEU A 512 -13.82 22.39 1.40
N LEU A 513 -13.04 21.30 1.37
CA LEU A 513 -11.88 21.18 0.48
C LEU A 513 -12.30 21.10 -1.00
N CYS A 514 -13.41 20.42 -1.32
CA CYS A 514 -13.94 20.35 -2.69
C CYS A 514 -14.43 21.71 -3.18
N GLU A 515 -15.16 22.45 -2.34
CA GLU A 515 -15.79 23.74 -2.70
C GLU A 515 -14.83 24.93 -2.63
N SER A 516 -13.68 24.79 -1.94
CA SER A 516 -12.68 25.85 -1.86
C SER A 516 -12.00 26.14 -3.21
N PRO A 517 -11.67 27.41 -3.51
CA PRO A 517 -10.86 27.75 -4.69
C PRO A 517 -9.52 27.01 -4.64
N LYS A 518 -9.09 26.49 -5.79
CA LYS A 518 -7.89 25.67 -5.89
C LYS A 518 -6.67 26.54 -6.21
N SER A 519 -5.52 26.17 -5.67
CA SER A 519 -4.25 26.73 -6.12
C SER A 519 -3.06 25.87 -5.74
N VAL A 520 -2.30 25.45 -6.75
CA VAL A 520 -1.00 24.80 -6.56
C VAL A 520 0.17 25.80 -6.57
N LYS A 521 -0.09 27.11 -6.50
CA LYS A 521 0.94 28.17 -6.59
C LYS A 521 2.04 28.03 -5.54
N LEU A 522 1.65 27.86 -4.27
CA LEU A 522 2.59 27.66 -3.16
C LEU A 522 3.41 26.37 -3.37
N TYR A 523 2.75 25.26 -3.70
CA TYR A 523 3.39 23.96 -3.94
C TYR A 523 4.41 24.00 -5.08
N ARG A 524 4.05 24.59 -6.23
CA ARG A 524 4.95 24.74 -7.38
C ARG A 524 6.12 25.68 -7.07
N THR A 525 5.87 26.80 -6.38
CA THR A 525 6.94 27.72 -5.96
C THR A 525 7.94 27.02 -5.05
N TRP A 526 7.46 26.28 -4.05
CA TRP A 526 8.30 25.57 -3.11
C TRP A 526 9.14 24.46 -3.77
N ASN A 527 8.56 23.71 -4.70
CA ASN A 527 9.30 22.68 -5.44
C ASN A 527 10.35 23.30 -6.37
N LYS A 528 10.00 24.36 -7.12
CA LYS A 528 10.93 25.07 -7.98
C LYS A 528 12.08 25.72 -7.20
N MET A 529 11.81 26.25 -6.00
CA MET A 529 12.87 26.78 -5.13
C MET A 529 13.84 25.68 -4.69
N LYS A 530 13.35 24.49 -4.31
CA LYS A 530 14.21 23.35 -3.96
C LYS A 530 15.04 22.87 -5.14
N GLU A 531 14.43 22.71 -6.31
CA GLU A 531 15.10 22.35 -7.57
C GLU A 531 16.27 23.30 -7.87
N LEU A 532 16.03 24.61 -7.84
CA LEU A 532 17.09 25.62 -8.07
C LEU A 532 18.23 25.56 -7.03
N ILE A 533 17.94 25.19 -5.78
CA ILE A 533 18.94 25.03 -4.71
C ILE A 533 19.71 23.72 -4.88
N GLU A 534 19.03 22.61 -5.19
CA GLU A 534 19.60 21.27 -5.41
C GLU A 534 20.53 21.26 -6.63
N ASP A 535 20.15 21.95 -7.71
CA ASP A 535 20.99 22.16 -8.90
C ASP A 535 22.07 23.26 -8.71
N ASN A 536 22.11 23.93 -7.55
CA ASN A 536 22.91 25.13 -7.28
C ASN A 536 22.81 26.21 -8.39
N LYS A 537 21.64 26.34 -9.03
CA LYS A 537 21.43 27.34 -10.08
C LYS A 537 21.54 28.75 -9.50
N TYR A 538 22.16 29.66 -10.23
CA TYR A 538 22.50 31.01 -9.76
C TYR A 538 23.34 31.03 -8.47
N ASP A 539 24.14 29.99 -8.19
CA ASP A 539 24.88 29.80 -6.94
C ASP A 539 24.01 29.75 -5.67
N MET A 540 22.69 29.50 -5.77
CA MET A 540 21.75 29.53 -4.63
C MET A 540 22.08 28.56 -3.50
N GLY A 541 22.69 27.41 -3.80
CA GLY A 541 23.09 26.42 -2.79
C GLY A 541 24.32 26.85 -1.96
N ASN A 542 25.14 27.75 -2.51
CA ASN A 542 26.39 28.22 -1.89
C ASN A 542 26.37 29.70 -1.45
N ALA A 543 25.35 30.46 -1.85
CA ALA A 543 25.23 31.87 -1.57
C ALA A 543 25.12 32.18 -0.07
N GLN A 544 25.78 33.26 0.38
CA GLN A 544 25.74 33.65 1.79
C GLN A 544 24.57 34.59 2.10
N ILE A 545 24.06 34.51 3.33
CA ILE A 545 23.08 35.49 3.82
C ILE A 545 23.71 36.90 3.80
N PRO A 546 23.05 37.93 3.20
CA PRO A 546 23.52 39.31 3.22
C PRO A 546 23.79 39.85 4.63
N MET A 547 24.87 40.62 4.80
CA MET A 547 25.32 41.10 6.13
C MET A 547 24.25 41.88 6.90
N HIS A 548 23.42 42.68 6.20
CA HIS A 548 22.31 43.43 6.81
C HIS A 548 21.17 42.53 7.31
N LEU A 549 20.99 41.32 6.77
CA LEU A 549 19.99 40.35 7.23
C LEU A 549 20.51 39.39 8.30
N ARG A 550 21.82 39.37 8.58
CA ARG A 550 22.39 38.48 9.61
C ARG A 550 22.04 38.98 11.00
N ASN A 551 21.62 38.06 11.87
CA ASN A 551 21.44 38.33 13.30
C ASN A 551 22.80 38.66 13.97
N ALA A 552 22.83 39.64 14.88
CA ALA A 552 24.02 40.01 15.66
C ALA A 552 23.72 40.11 17.17
N PRO A 553 23.46 38.99 17.86
CA PRO A 553 23.11 39.01 19.29
C PRO A 553 24.28 39.36 20.22
N THR A 554 25.51 39.52 19.70
CA THR A 554 26.70 39.87 20.51
C THR A 554 27.36 41.14 19.98
N LYS A 555 27.99 41.91 20.89
CA LYS A 555 28.76 43.10 20.54
C LYS A 555 29.88 42.81 19.51
N LEU A 556 30.48 41.62 19.57
CA LEU A 556 31.50 41.21 18.60
C LEU A 556 30.90 41.07 17.19
N MET A 557 29.74 40.44 17.04
CA MET A 557 29.07 40.30 15.74
C MET A 557 28.64 41.66 15.17
N ALA A 558 28.09 42.55 16.00
CA ALA A 558 27.74 43.91 15.58
C ALA A 558 28.98 44.71 15.13
N ASN A 559 30.11 44.59 15.86
CA ASN A 559 31.38 45.22 15.47
C ASN A 559 31.95 44.65 14.16
N LEU A 560 31.69 43.36 13.86
CA LEU A 560 32.00 42.71 12.58
C LEU A 560 31.01 43.08 11.45
N GLY A 561 30.05 43.97 11.70
CA GLY A 561 29.12 44.49 10.69
C GLY A 561 27.89 43.61 10.42
N TYR A 562 27.61 42.59 11.23
CA TYR A 562 26.35 41.84 11.17
C TYR A 562 25.19 42.81 11.51
N HIS A 563 24.01 42.61 10.90
CA HIS A 563 22.85 43.51 10.88
C HIS A 563 23.11 44.95 10.37
N LYS A 564 24.34 45.31 9.98
CA LYS A 564 24.68 46.71 9.69
C LYS A 564 24.01 47.15 8.39
N GLY A 565 23.19 48.20 8.48
CA GLY A 565 22.41 48.71 7.35
C GLY A 565 21.04 48.04 7.17
N TYR A 566 20.58 47.20 8.11
CA TYR A 566 19.21 46.69 8.10
C TYR A 566 18.21 47.85 8.20
N GLN A 567 17.27 47.89 7.26
CA GLN A 567 16.14 48.79 7.25
C GLN A 567 14.90 48.03 7.77
N TYR A 568 14.41 48.42 8.95
CA TYR A 568 13.29 47.77 9.61
C TYR A 568 11.95 48.33 9.13
N ASN A 569 11.16 47.53 8.42
CA ASN A 569 9.96 47.99 7.71
C ASN A 569 9.01 48.91 8.51
N PRO A 570 8.65 48.63 9.78
CA PRO A 570 7.74 49.49 10.55
C PRO A 570 8.24 50.92 10.81
N ASP A 571 9.54 51.20 10.69
CA ASP A 571 10.09 52.56 10.86
C ASP A 571 9.90 53.44 9.61
N PHE A 572 9.46 52.85 8.50
CA PHE A 572 9.28 53.52 7.21
C PHE A 572 7.79 53.74 6.91
N LYS A 573 7.51 54.78 6.10
CA LYS A 573 6.14 55.14 5.72
C LYS A 573 5.45 53.95 5.03
N ASP A 574 4.27 53.60 5.52
CA ASP A 574 3.43 52.50 5.03
C ASP A 574 4.13 51.12 5.00
N GLY A 575 5.22 50.94 5.78
CA GLY A 575 6.02 49.71 5.82
C GLY A 575 6.94 49.51 4.59
N ALA A 576 6.96 50.46 3.66
CA ALA A 576 7.64 50.35 2.38
C ALA A 576 9.13 50.73 2.49
N VAL A 577 9.99 49.82 2.05
CA VAL A 577 11.46 49.90 2.21
C VAL A 577 12.14 49.47 0.92
N ASP A 578 13.08 50.26 0.43
CA ASP A 578 13.95 49.91 -0.70
C ASP A 578 15.19 49.18 -0.19
N GLN A 579 15.00 47.88 0.11
CA GLN A 579 16.03 46.98 0.63
C GLN A 579 15.98 45.66 -0.14
N GLU A 580 17.16 45.18 -0.54
CA GLU A 580 17.29 43.88 -1.19
C GLU A 580 17.33 42.74 -0.16
N TYR A 581 16.64 41.64 -0.47
CA TYR A 581 16.53 40.47 0.39
C TYR A 581 17.28 39.23 -0.16
N TRP A 582 17.55 39.20 -1.47
CA TRP A 582 18.36 38.13 -2.06
C TRP A 582 19.87 38.30 -1.78
N PRO A 583 20.65 37.20 -1.74
CA PRO A 583 22.10 37.28 -1.83
C PRO A 583 22.56 38.00 -3.10
N GLN A 584 23.60 38.83 -2.98
CA GLN A 584 24.11 39.59 -4.13
C GLN A 584 24.76 38.67 -5.17
N GLU A 585 25.31 37.54 -4.74
CA GLU A 585 25.85 36.49 -5.58
C GLU A 585 24.77 35.93 -6.52
N VAL A 586 23.60 35.60 -5.96
CA VAL A 586 22.45 35.09 -6.72
C VAL A 586 21.98 36.11 -7.74
N LEU A 587 21.75 37.36 -7.33
CA LEU A 587 21.27 38.40 -8.24
C LEU A 587 22.24 38.68 -9.39
N LYS A 588 23.56 38.70 -9.14
CA LYS A 588 24.56 38.88 -10.18
C LYS A 588 24.44 37.78 -11.25
N ARG A 589 24.41 36.51 -10.83
CA ARG A 589 24.23 35.38 -11.76
C ARG A 589 22.93 35.46 -12.55
N VAL A 590 21.82 35.89 -11.92
CA VAL A 590 20.54 36.10 -12.59
C VAL A 590 20.63 37.21 -13.66
N THR A 591 21.36 38.30 -13.39
CA THR A 591 21.59 39.37 -14.36
C THR A 591 22.62 39.03 -15.44
N ASP A 592 23.56 38.12 -15.16
CA ASP A 592 24.55 37.65 -16.13
C ASP A 592 23.94 36.64 -17.12
N GLU A 593 22.92 35.87 -16.70
CA GLU A 593 22.14 34.95 -17.54
C GLU A 593 20.92 35.59 -18.23
N GLY A 594 20.58 36.85 -17.92
CA GLY A 594 19.32 37.49 -18.33
C GLY A 594 19.51 38.86 -18.99
N ASP A 595 18.97 39.02 -20.20
CA ASP A 595 19.17 40.16 -21.12
C ASP A 595 18.51 41.50 -20.66
N SER A 596 18.29 41.70 -19.35
CA SER A 596 17.79 42.95 -18.79
C SER A 596 18.36 43.23 -17.39
N LYS A 597 18.80 44.49 -17.17
CA LYS A 597 19.32 45.01 -15.89
C LYS A 597 18.30 45.07 -14.74
N HIS A 598 17.12 44.46 -14.91
CA HIS A 598 16.00 44.46 -13.98
C HIS A 598 15.37 43.08 -13.76
N ALA A 599 16.06 42.00 -14.12
CA ALA A 599 15.62 40.62 -13.88
C ALA A 599 15.57 40.28 -12.37
N LYS A 600 14.51 40.73 -11.68
CA LYS A 600 14.22 40.30 -10.30
C LYS A 600 13.75 38.85 -10.32
N LEU A 601 14.30 38.02 -9.43
CA LEU A 601 14.02 36.59 -9.38
C LEU A 601 12.68 36.28 -8.69
N ASN A 602 11.59 36.64 -9.35
CA ASN A 602 10.25 36.63 -8.77
C ASN A 602 9.55 35.27 -8.94
N ILE A 603 10.18 34.19 -8.45
CA ILE A 603 9.69 32.80 -8.61
C ILE A 603 8.21 32.66 -8.24
N TYR A 604 7.79 33.24 -7.12
CA TYR A 604 6.42 33.17 -6.62
C TYR A 604 5.43 33.95 -7.49
N GLU A 605 5.79 35.16 -7.92
CA GLU A 605 4.89 36.02 -8.70
C GLU A 605 4.68 35.44 -10.11
N ASN A 606 5.74 34.90 -10.71
CA ASN A 606 5.76 34.26 -12.02
C ASN A 606 4.99 32.91 -12.09
N ILE A 607 4.44 32.42 -10.98
CA ILE A 607 3.60 31.22 -10.94
C ILE A 607 2.15 31.64 -10.76
N GLU A 608 1.32 31.34 -11.76
CA GLU A 608 -0.10 31.62 -11.74
C GLU A 608 -0.87 30.74 -10.75
N HIS A 609 -2.03 31.23 -10.31
CA HIS A 609 -3.02 30.41 -9.62
C HIS A 609 -3.72 29.52 -10.65
N LEU A 610 -3.08 28.40 -10.99
CA LEU A 610 -3.69 27.34 -11.78
C LEU A 610 -4.48 26.43 -10.84
N GLY A 611 -5.81 26.52 -10.92
CA GLY A 611 -6.76 25.81 -10.05
C GLY A 611 -8.20 26.27 -10.27
#